data_AF-A0A842TGZ3-F1
#
_entry.id   AF-A0A842TGZ3-F1
#
_cell.length_a   1.000
_cell.length_b   1.000
_cell.length_c   1.000
_cell.angle_alpha   90.00
_cell.angle_beta   90.00
_cell.angle_gamma   90.00
#
_symmetry.space_group_name_H-M   'P 1'
#
loop_
_entity.id
_entity.type
_entity.pdbx_description
1 polymer ?
#
loop_
_entity_poly.entity_id
_entity_poly.type
_entity_poly.pdbx_seq_one_letter_code
_entity_poly.pdbx_strand_id
1 'polypeptide(L)'
;MIEENLVLTSTTIRQISIYHFINEMNKLNWNNIEIETSIMPRKDLKSPITKKLNYIPKKIRKFIDTFETRVESMSISGTIDGCQINLTVLIDKNQVKWIEINFKAEKKANLESNLKKFNSFLRKDKS
;
A
#
# COMPACT_ATOMS: atom_id res chain seq x y z
N MET A 1 -22.83 -4.35 5.95
CA MET A 1 -21.40 -4.22 5.60
C MET A 1 -20.87 -2.97 6.26
N ILE A 2 -19.74 -3.05 6.94
CA ILE A 2 -19.13 -1.96 7.72
C ILE A 2 -17.88 -1.50 6.98
N GLU A 3 -17.66 -0.19 6.92
CA GLU A 3 -16.51 0.41 6.24
C GLU A 3 -15.77 1.38 7.16
N GLU A 4 -14.44 1.38 7.09
CA GLU A 4 -13.59 2.39 7.74
C GLU A 4 -12.40 2.75 6.86
N ASN A 5 -11.90 3.98 7.04
CA ASN A 5 -10.75 4.49 6.30
C ASN A 5 -9.61 4.84 7.27
N LEU A 6 -8.39 4.39 6.93
CA LEU A 6 -7.15 4.87 7.52
C LEU A 6 -6.43 5.76 6.52
N VAL A 7 -6.28 7.04 6.86
CA VAL A 7 -5.51 8.00 6.06
C VAL A 7 -4.33 8.49 6.88
N LEU A 8 -3.12 8.25 6.40
CA LEU A 8 -1.89 8.75 7.01
C LEU A 8 -1.12 9.57 5.98
N THR A 9 -0.69 10.75 6.39
CA THR A 9 0.07 11.70 5.58
C THR A 9 1.52 11.74 6.05
N SER A 10 2.36 12.54 5.41
CA SER A 10 3.79 12.63 5.71
C SER A 10 4.10 13.04 7.16
N THR A 11 3.14 13.65 7.86
CA THR A 11 3.27 14.05 9.27
C THR A 11 2.87 12.95 10.24
N THR A 12 2.02 12.00 9.84
CA THR A 12 1.44 10.97 10.72
C THR A 12 1.91 9.56 10.40
N ILE A 13 2.47 9.35 9.20
CA ILE A 13 3.08 8.09 8.80
C ILE A 13 4.52 7.99 9.33
N ARG A 14 4.90 6.79 9.74
CA ARG A 14 6.30 6.45 10.06
C ARG A 14 7.15 6.58 8.80
N GLN A 15 8.41 6.97 8.95
CA GLN A 15 9.36 6.92 7.85
C GLN A 15 9.62 5.45 7.48
N ILE A 16 9.05 5.03 6.35
CA ILE A 16 9.09 3.65 5.87
C ILE A 16 9.58 3.69 4.42
N SER A 17 10.62 2.92 4.12
CA SER A 17 11.04 2.71 2.74
C SER A 17 10.04 1.82 2.01
N ILE A 18 9.91 2.00 0.69
CA ILE A 18 9.03 1.15 -0.13
C ILE A 18 9.40 -0.34 -0.02
N TYR A 19 10.68 -0.65 0.14
CA TYR A 19 11.14 -2.02 0.39
C TYR A 19 10.57 -2.60 1.68
N HIS A 20 10.66 -1.85 2.77
CA HIS A 20 10.12 -2.30 4.06
C HIS A 20 8.59 -2.42 3.99
N PHE A 21 7.91 -1.45 3.37
CA PHE A 21 6.47 -1.49 3.15
C PHE A 21 6.03 -2.78 2.43
N ILE A 22 6.64 -3.09 1.29
CA ILE A 22 6.28 -4.30 0.52
C ILE A 22 6.61 -5.58 1.29
N ASN A 23 7.69 -5.59 2.08
CA ASN A 23 8.01 -6.74 2.92
C ASN A 23 6.96 -6.96 4.01
N GLU A 24 6.46 -5.90 4.66
CA GLU A 24 5.34 -6.03 5.61
C GLU A 24 4.06 -6.49 4.91
N MET A 25 3.75 -5.98 3.72
CA MET A 25 2.58 -6.44 2.94
C MET A 25 2.67 -7.92 2.55
N ASN A 26 3.86 -8.43 2.24
CA ASN A 26 4.10 -9.83 1.91
C ASN A 26 3.89 -10.80 3.09
N LYS A 27 4.01 -10.31 4.33
CA LYS A 27 3.76 -11.12 5.53
C LYS A 27 2.27 -11.32 5.79
N LEU A 28 1.41 -10.58 5.10
CA LEU A 28 -0.03 -10.68 5.25
C LEU A 28 -0.57 -11.78 4.32
N ASN A 29 -1.50 -12.59 4.82
CA ASN A 29 -2.14 -13.68 4.07
C ASN A 29 -3.23 -13.12 3.15
N TRP A 30 -2.83 -12.51 2.05
CA TRP A 30 -3.75 -11.96 1.05
C TRP A 30 -4.45 -13.06 0.25
N ASN A 31 -5.75 -12.87 0.02
CA ASN A 31 -6.55 -13.60 -0.96
C ASN A 31 -6.98 -12.65 -2.07
N ASN A 32 -6.96 -13.12 -3.32
CA ASN A 32 -7.38 -12.36 -4.52
C ASN A 32 -6.73 -10.98 -4.63
N ILE A 33 -5.39 -10.94 -4.52
CA ILE A 33 -4.63 -9.69 -4.56
C ILE A 33 -4.48 -9.15 -5.99
N GLU A 34 -4.73 -7.86 -6.15
CA GLU A 34 -4.40 -7.10 -7.35
C GLU A 34 -3.55 -5.90 -6.96
N ILE A 35 -2.50 -5.64 -7.73
CA ILE A 35 -1.57 -4.53 -7.51
C ILE A 35 -1.51 -3.74 -8.78
N GLU A 36 -1.69 -2.44 -8.66
CA GLU A 36 -1.54 -1.49 -9.76
C GLU A 36 -0.47 -0.46 -9.38
N THR A 37 0.57 -0.30 -10.20
CA THR A 37 1.54 0.79 -10.03
C THR A 37 1.34 1.83 -11.12
N SER A 38 1.24 3.09 -10.74
CA SER A 38 1.22 4.23 -11.66
C SER A 38 2.51 5.01 -11.51
N ILE A 39 3.29 5.04 -12.58
CA ILE A 39 4.60 5.70 -12.61
C ILE A 39 4.43 7.05 -13.30
N MET A 40 4.84 8.16 -12.68
CA MET A 40 4.92 9.42 -13.42
C MET A 40 5.94 9.26 -14.54
N PRO A 41 5.65 9.66 -15.79
CA PRO A 41 6.64 9.59 -16.85
C PRO A 41 7.82 10.54 -16.59
N ARG A 42 9.03 10.17 -17.04
CA ARG A 42 10.13 11.15 -17.21
C ARG A 42 9.73 12.15 -18.31
N LYS A 43 10.37 13.33 -18.33
CA LYS A 43 10.17 14.33 -19.41
C LYS A 43 10.17 13.59 -20.75
N ASP A 44 9.13 13.86 -21.55
CA ASP A 44 8.88 13.34 -22.91
C ASP A 44 8.11 12.00 -23.04
N LEU A 45 7.61 11.41 -21.95
CA LEU A 45 6.69 10.26 -22.00
C LEU A 45 5.23 10.68 -21.69
N LYS A 46 4.26 10.24 -22.51
CA LYS A 46 2.84 10.55 -22.32
C LYS A 46 2.20 9.66 -21.23
N SER A 47 1.61 10.30 -20.22
CA SER A 47 0.69 9.73 -19.21
C SER A 47 1.25 8.59 -18.35
N PRO A 48 0.66 8.31 -17.17
CA PRO A 48 1.21 7.33 -16.25
C PRO A 48 1.24 5.93 -16.87
N ILE A 49 2.36 5.22 -16.67
CA ILE A 49 2.48 3.81 -17.05
C ILE A 49 1.83 3.00 -15.93
N THR A 50 0.67 2.41 -16.23
CA THR A 50 -0.01 1.47 -15.34
C THR A 50 0.54 0.06 -15.56
N LYS A 51 1.09 -0.57 -14.51
CA LYS A 51 1.42 -2.01 -14.51
C LYS A 51 0.51 -2.73 -13.52
N LYS A 52 -0.18 -3.78 -13.98
CA LYS A 52 -1.04 -4.63 -13.15
C LYS A 52 -0.34 -5.95 -12.83
N LEU A 53 -0.36 -6.35 -11.56
CA LEU A 53 0.13 -7.65 -11.09
C LEU A 53 -0.92 -8.32 -10.21
N ASN A 54 -1.10 -9.63 -10.35
CA ASN A 54 -2.05 -10.41 -9.56
C ASN A 54 -1.38 -11.12 -8.36
N TYR A 55 -0.15 -10.71 -8.02
CA TYR A 55 0.63 -11.28 -6.92
C TYR A 55 1.68 -10.26 -6.43
N ILE A 56 2.06 -10.30 -5.15
CA ILE A 56 3.25 -9.57 -4.67
C ILE A 56 4.49 -10.41 -5.03
N PRO A 57 5.46 -9.88 -5.80
CA PRO A 57 6.63 -10.66 -6.21
C PRO A 57 7.50 -11.07 -5.03
N LYS A 58 7.83 -12.37 -4.92
CA LYS A 58 8.81 -12.89 -3.94
C LYS A 58 10.16 -12.18 -4.03
N LYS A 59 10.55 -11.72 -5.23
CA LYS A 59 11.74 -10.89 -5.47
C LYS A 59 11.36 -9.41 -5.51
N ILE A 60 11.07 -8.86 -4.32
CA ILE A 60 10.70 -7.45 -4.07
C ILE A 60 11.62 -6.45 -4.78
N ARG A 61 12.92 -6.75 -4.84
CA ARG A 61 13.93 -5.89 -5.47
C ARG A 61 13.64 -5.62 -6.95
N LYS A 62 13.31 -6.64 -7.75
CA LYS A 62 12.99 -6.48 -9.18
C LYS A 62 11.70 -5.71 -9.44
N PHE A 63 10.77 -5.72 -8.48
CA PHE A 63 9.53 -4.95 -8.55
C PHE A 63 9.79 -3.48 -8.24
N ILE A 64 10.59 -3.20 -7.21
CA ILE A 64 11.00 -1.85 -6.85
C ILE A 64 11.89 -1.22 -7.92
N ASP A 65 12.74 -2.00 -8.59
CA ASP A 65 13.57 -1.48 -9.69
C ASP A 65 12.72 -0.97 -10.88
N THR A 66 11.40 -1.25 -10.90
CA THR A 66 10.47 -0.66 -11.90
C THR A 66 9.97 0.73 -11.54
N PHE A 67 10.23 1.18 -10.32
CA PHE A 67 10.00 2.54 -9.87
C PHE A 67 11.11 3.43 -10.46
N GLU A 68 10.81 4.05 -11.60
CA GLU A 68 11.77 4.77 -12.43
C GLU A 68 11.77 6.28 -12.15
N THR A 69 10.76 6.79 -11.44
CA THR A 69 10.60 8.22 -11.21
C THR A 69 10.52 8.62 -9.74
N ARG A 70 10.62 9.92 -9.51
CA ARG A 70 10.75 10.46 -8.14
C ARG A 70 9.48 10.27 -7.34
N VAL A 71 8.31 10.33 -7.99
CA VAL A 71 6.99 10.29 -7.36
C VAL A 71 6.11 9.32 -8.12
N GLU A 72 5.60 8.32 -7.40
CA GLU A 72 4.83 7.22 -7.97
C GLU A 72 3.74 6.78 -7.00
N SER A 73 2.67 6.19 -7.51
CA SER A 73 1.62 5.61 -6.69
C SER A 73 1.50 4.12 -6.91
N MET A 74 1.15 3.40 -5.85
CA MET A 74 0.82 1.99 -5.93
C MET A 74 -0.51 1.75 -5.22
N SER A 75 -1.40 1.03 -5.88
CA SER A 75 -2.66 0.57 -5.33
C SER A 75 -2.60 -0.94 -5.13
N ILE A 76 -3.08 -1.43 -4.01
CA ILE A 76 -3.19 -2.85 -3.67
C ILE A 76 -4.62 -3.10 -3.23
N SER A 77 -5.33 -3.98 -3.92
CA SER A 77 -6.65 -4.47 -3.51
C SER A 77 -6.58 -5.97 -3.20
N GLY A 78 -7.40 -6.43 -2.27
CA GLY A 78 -7.49 -7.86 -1.94
C GLY A 78 -8.23 -8.09 -0.63
N THR A 79 -8.18 -9.31 -0.12
CA THR A 79 -8.86 -9.70 1.13
C THR A 79 -7.88 -10.24 2.15
N ILE A 80 -7.98 -9.80 3.41
CA ILE A 80 -7.23 -10.33 4.56
C ILE A 80 -8.21 -10.65 5.69
N ASP A 81 -8.23 -11.89 6.18
CA ASP A 81 -9.08 -12.34 7.29
C ASP A 81 -10.58 -11.97 7.12
N GLY A 82 -11.10 -12.10 5.90
CA GLY A 82 -12.49 -11.75 5.58
C GLY A 82 -12.79 -10.24 5.57
N CYS A 83 -11.76 -9.39 5.51
CA CYS A 83 -11.85 -7.96 5.29
C CYS A 83 -11.31 -7.63 3.90
N GLN A 84 -12.15 -7.03 3.05
CA GLN A 84 -11.70 -6.45 1.79
C GLN A 84 -10.93 -5.17 2.08
N ILE A 85 -9.75 -5.05 1.49
CA ILE A 85 -8.83 -3.94 1.69
C ILE A 85 -8.49 -3.34 0.34
N ASN A 86 -8.64 -2.03 0.22
CA ASN A 86 -8.14 -1.24 -0.90
C ASN A 86 -7.17 -0.21 -0.35
N LEU A 87 -5.91 -0.35 -0.70
CA LEU A 87 -4.81 0.48 -0.22
C LEU A 87 -4.24 1.26 -1.39
N THR A 88 -4.04 2.56 -1.22
CA THR A 88 -3.29 3.40 -2.15
C THR A 88 -2.14 4.05 -1.41
N VAL A 89 -0.94 3.97 -1.96
CA VAL A 89 0.27 4.53 -1.36
C VAL A 89 0.96 5.47 -2.35
N LEU A 90 1.37 6.64 -1.86
CA LEU A 90 2.21 7.59 -2.57
C LEU A 90 3.65 7.46 -2.08
N ILE A 91 4.56 7.31 -3.04
CA ILE A 91 5.98 7.07 -2.80
C ILE A 91 6.73 8.27 -3.39
N ASP A 92 7.63 8.86 -2.60
CA ASP A 92 8.57 9.88 -3.06
C ASP A 92 9.98 9.50 -2.62
N LYS A 93 10.92 9.41 -3.57
CA LYS A 93 12.32 9.01 -3.33
C LYS A 93 12.44 7.72 -2.49
N ASN A 94 11.74 6.67 -2.89
CA ASN A 94 11.69 5.37 -2.20
C ASN A 94 11.12 5.39 -0.77
N GLN A 95 10.49 6.49 -0.35
CA GLN A 95 9.87 6.62 0.96
C GLN A 95 8.36 6.75 0.81
N VAL A 96 7.62 6.06 1.67
CA VAL A 96 6.17 6.25 1.74
C VAL A 96 5.89 7.63 2.32
N LYS A 97 5.11 8.44 1.60
CA LYS A 97 4.72 9.80 2.03
C LYS A 97 3.27 9.90 2.43
N TRP A 98 2.43 9.09 1.83
CA TRP A 98 1.00 9.12 2.08
C TRP A 98 0.43 7.74 1.81
N ILE A 99 -0.56 7.36 2.60
CA ILE A 99 -1.28 6.11 2.44
C ILE A 99 -2.74 6.33 2.82
N GLU A 100 -3.61 5.77 2.00
CA GLU A 100 -5.03 5.63 2.26
C GLU A 100 -5.40 4.16 2.18
N ILE A 101 -6.16 3.69 3.16
CA ILE A 101 -6.62 2.31 3.22
C ILE A 101 -8.10 2.32 3.54
N ASN A 102 -8.88 1.75 2.65
CA ASN A 102 -10.29 1.46 2.86
C ASN A 102 -10.45 0.00 3.27
N PHE A 103 -11.08 -0.21 4.42
CA PHE A 103 -11.43 -1.52 4.96
C PHE A 103 -12.93 -1.75 4.84
N LYS A 104 -13.34 -2.89 4.28
CA LYS A 104 -14.74 -3.32 4.25
C LYS A 104 -14.85 -4.72 4.82
N ALA A 105 -15.77 -4.92 5.77
CA ALA A 105 -16.01 -6.23 6.37
C ALA A 105 -17.48 -6.41 6.77
N GLU A 106 -17.91 -7.66 6.90
CA GLU A 106 -19.23 -7.97 7.48
C GLU A 106 -19.24 -7.84 8.99
N LYS A 107 -18.12 -8.21 9.64
CA LYS A 107 -17.96 -8.22 11.09
C LYS A 107 -17.01 -7.12 11.56
N LYS A 108 -17.45 -6.33 12.55
CA LYS A 108 -16.66 -5.24 13.12
C LYS A 108 -15.30 -5.70 13.67
N ALA A 109 -15.25 -6.88 14.29
CA ALA A 109 -14.01 -7.44 14.83
C ALA A 109 -12.93 -7.66 13.76
N ASN A 110 -13.30 -8.06 12.54
CA ASN A 110 -12.36 -8.26 11.44
C ASN A 110 -11.77 -6.92 10.98
N LEU A 111 -12.61 -5.88 10.96
CA LEU A 111 -12.19 -4.53 10.62
C LEU A 111 -11.23 -3.97 11.67
N GLU A 112 -11.59 -4.02 12.95
CA GLU A 112 -10.76 -3.50 14.06
C GLU A 112 -9.41 -4.20 14.14
N SER A 113 -9.38 -5.52 13.93
CA SER A 113 -8.16 -6.32 13.87
C SER A 113 -7.24 -5.85 12.74
N ASN A 114 -7.79 -5.68 11.52
CA ASN A 114 -7.01 -5.18 10.38
C ASN A 114 -6.56 -3.73 10.59
N LEU A 115 -7.44 -2.84 11.04
CA LEU A 115 -7.10 -1.44 11.34
C LEU A 115 -5.95 -1.36 12.37
N LYS A 116 -5.97 -2.21 13.41
CA LYS A 116 -4.91 -2.28 14.42
C LYS A 116 -3.59 -2.78 13.82
N LYS A 117 -3.62 -3.84 12.99
CA LYS A 117 -2.44 -4.34 12.27
C LYS A 117 -1.79 -3.22 11.45
N PHE A 118 -2.58 -2.53 10.61
CA PHE A 118 -2.07 -1.46 9.76
C PHE A 118 -1.56 -0.25 10.54
N ASN A 119 -2.28 0.19 11.58
CA ASN A 119 -1.79 1.27 12.45
C ASN A 119 -0.47 0.93 13.13
N SER A 120 -0.28 -0.31 13.58
CA SER A 120 0.91 -0.71 14.35
C SER A 120 2.23 -0.58 13.58
N PHE A 121 2.20 -0.79 12.26
CA PHE A 121 3.42 -0.67 11.45
C PHE A 121 3.51 0.66 10.69
N LEU A 122 2.37 1.28 10.30
CA LEU A 122 2.36 2.51 9.51
C LEU A 122 2.42 3.80 10.33
N ARG A 123 1.76 3.84 11.48
CA ARG A 123 1.60 5.10 12.22
C ARG A 123 2.88 5.42 12.96
N LYS A 124 3.30 6.69 12.91
CA LYS A 124 4.41 7.16 13.74
C LYS A 124 4.03 7.05 15.21
N ASP A 125 4.88 6.47 16.04
CA ASP A 125 4.69 6.51 17.49
C ASP A 125 4.62 7.98 17.92
N LYS A 126 3.66 8.29 18.79
CA LYS A 126 3.63 9.61 19.45
C LYS A 126 4.75 9.62 20.49
N SER A 127 5.95 10.01 20.05
CA SER A 127 7.05 10.43 20.93
C SER A 127 6.66 11.69 21.69
#